data_AF-A0A8S1AQH1-F1
#
_entry.id   AF-A0A8S1AQH1-F1
#
_cell.length_a   1.000
_cell.length_b   1.000
_cell.length_c   1.000
_cell.angle_alpha   90.00
_cell.angle_beta   90.00
_cell.angle_gamma   90.00
#
_symmetry.space_group_name_H-M   'P 1'
#
loop_
_entity.id
_entity.type
_entity.pdbx_description
1 polymer ?
#
loop_
_entity_poly.entity_id
_entity_poly.type
_entity_poly.pdbx_seq_one_letter_code
_entity_poly.pdbx_strand_id
1 'polypeptide(L)'
;MPNSIMRLHRVHEPEDPSEYDDGLIRETSAKLRGESGLSIIDSCISDEDNVRLQFFQASLFATLMEDAITEIRLLEECNNELRILKTMTDMHLLILKKYNVTRPHNPDELADIDHKNLGCDKYKLNKLVADRNIANTIFVSTYLDLAIYKRFDTLTNYNKSILDTDTYRAFLAEDTMNNKMKRRELLKQVRQQRNHIKSVTYDTDQTIEILKGQLEDATLVSEARSRYMDNWQVARTEQNTQTIDDKEAGPSQIIKYYRQRHDHEARVHSEIEILTNIRINETLEEVEKWMNKYDKDIESIDLKIQLKKNDYNSQIAKRIEMEELYEKHDIEMKDWVKFTTDREIERLYRLKMNTAAIVVQAWWRGLLVRLELGPFKPSKRKGKPADKKKKK
;
A
#
# COMPACT_ATOMS: atom_id res chain seq x y z
N MET A 1 21.66 8.26 -33.83
CA MET A 1 20.72 8.62 -34.92
C MET A 1 19.37 8.95 -34.28
N PRO A 2 19.05 10.23 -34.07
CA PRO A 2 17.84 10.66 -33.39
C PRO A 2 16.78 11.15 -34.40
N ASN A 3 15.51 10.87 -34.10
CA ASN A 3 14.32 11.72 -34.26
C ASN A 3 13.08 10.79 -34.29
N SER A 4 12.32 10.74 -33.19
CA SER A 4 11.15 11.61 -32.96
C SER A 4 10.07 11.46 -34.03
N ILE A 5 8.99 10.77 -33.67
CA ILE A 5 7.63 11.33 -33.50
C ILE A 5 6.69 10.13 -33.25
N MET A 6 6.31 9.95 -31.98
CA MET A 6 5.10 9.22 -31.63
C MET A 6 3.90 10.08 -32.06
N ARG A 7 3.06 9.54 -32.95
CA ARG A 7 1.73 10.08 -33.23
C ARG A 7 0.70 9.20 -32.52
N LEU A 8 0.18 9.75 -31.42
CA LEU A 8 -1.11 9.41 -30.83
C LEU A 8 -2.24 9.88 -31.77
N HIS A 9 -3.43 9.30 -31.57
CA HIS A 9 -4.67 9.36 -32.36
C HIS A 9 -4.68 8.44 -33.59
N ARG A 10 -5.64 7.54 -33.76
CA ARG A 10 -7.08 7.69 -33.51
C ARG A 10 -7.68 6.30 -33.31
N VAL A 11 -8.26 6.05 -32.14
CA VAL A 11 -9.16 4.91 -31.89
C VAL A 11 -10.37 5.11 -32.79
N HIS A 12 -10.61 4.19 -33.71
CA HIS A 12 -11.85 4.14 -34.47
C HIS A 12 -12.79 3.26 -33.68
N GLU A 13 -13.65 3.89 -32.89
CA GLU A 13 -14.83 3.25 -32.31
C GLU A 13 -15.73 2.74 -33.45
N PRO A 14 -16.32 1.53 -33.32
CA PRO A 14 -17.37 1.09 -34.21
C PRO A 14 -18.64 1.90 -33.92
N GLU A 15 -19.19 2.50 -34.97
CA GLU A 15 -20.49 3.16 -34.94
C GLU A 15 -21.58 2.14 -34.58
N ASP A 16 -22.18 2.34 -33.42
CA ASP A 16 -23.50 1.82 -33.07
C ASP A 16 -24.55 2.44 -34.02
N PRO A 17 -25.37 1.66 -34.72
CA PRO A 17 -26.65 2.13 -35.22
C PRO A 17 -27.68 1.94 -34.10
N SER A 18 -27.71 2.89 -33.18
CA SER A 18 -28.81 3.11 -32.25
C SER A 18 -29.67 4.25 -32.80
N GLU A 19 -30.63 3.92 -33.66
CA GLU A 19 -31.81 4.77 -33.83
C GLU A 19 -33.04 3.87 -33.95
N TYR A 20 -33.70 3.70 -32.80
CA TYR A 20 -35.11 3.33 -32.71
C TYR A 20 -35.91 4.40 -33.46
N ASP A 21 -36.27 4.13 -34.71
CA ASP A 21 -37.40 4.79 -35.36
C ASP A 21 -38.57 3.80 -35.35
N ASP A 22 -39.22 3.78 -34.19
CA ASP A 22 -40.46 3.08 -33.93
C ASP A 22 -41.60 4.00 -34.42
N GLY A 23 -42.17 3.69 -35.58
CA GLY A 23 -43.45 4.27 -35.99
C GLY A 23 -43.54 4.81 -37.41
N LEU A 24 -43.46 3.94 -38.43
CA LEU A 24 -44.03 4.25 -39.74
C LEU A 24 -44.53 3.02 -40.52
N ILE A 25 -45.46 2.25 -39.93
CA ILE A 25 -46.45 1.47 -40.68
C ILE A 25 -47.83 1.68 -40.03
N ARG A 26 -48.28 2.94 -40.03
CA ARG A 26 -49.68 3.32 -39.84
C ARG A 26 -49.95 4.59 -40.65
N GLU A 27 -50.04 4.43 -41.97
CA GLU A 27 -50.80 5.28 -42.88
C GLU A 27 -50.44 4.89 -44.31
N THR A 28 -51.23 3.98 -44.90
CA THR A 28 -51.52 3.86 -46.34
C THR A 28 -52.31 2.57 -46.59
N SER A 29 -53.41 2.41 -45.86
CA SER A 29 -54.46 1.44 -46.24
C SER A 29 -55.88 2.01 -46.07
N ALA A 30 -55.96 3.34 -45.93
CA ALA A 30 -57.18 4.13 -46.07
C ALA A 30 -57.09 4.99 -47.34
N LYS A 31 -56.86 4.36 -48.50
CA LYS A 31 -57.28 4.93 -49.79
C LYS A 31 -58.53 4.18 -50.22
N LEU A 32 -59.59 4.59 -49.53
CA LEU A 32 -60.98 4.43 -49.92
C LEU A 32 -61.09 4.55 -51.44
N ARG A 33 -61.51 3.46 -52.09
CA ARG A 33 -62.82 3.41 -52.78
C ARG A 33 -63.22 4.78 -53.32
N GLY A 34 -62.71 5.11 -54.49
CA GLY A 34 -63.19 6.20 -55.32
C GLY A 34 -62.87 5.81 -56.75
N GLU A 35 -63.82 6.01 -57.65
CA GLU A 35 -63.81 5.67 -59.09
C GLU A 35 -64.50 4.35 -59.47
N SER A 36 -65.77 4.22 -59.09
CA SER A 36 -66.78 3.62 -59.98
C SER A 36 -67.29 4.71 -60.93
N GLY A 37 -66.57 4.88 -62.03
CA GLY A 37 -67.07 5.56 -63.22
C GLY A 37 -68.02 4.64 -63.98
N LEU A 38 -69.30 4.71 -63.65
CA LEU A 38 -70.38 4.24 -64.52
C LEU A 38 -71.47 5.30 -64.53
N SER A 39 -71.44 6.03 -65.65
CA SER A 39 -72.45 6.94 -66.18
C SER A 39 -73.88 6.48 -65.88
N ILE A 40 -74.68 7.32 -65.21
CA ILE A 40 -75.66 8.19 -65.87
C ILE A 40 -76.55 7.40 -66.85
N ILE A 41 -77.59 6.76 -66.32
CA ILE A 41 -78.99 6.99 -66.72
C ILE A 41 -79.80 6.92 -65.43
N ASP A 42 -79.90 8.07 -64.77
CA ASP A 42 -80.90 8.34 -63.75
C ASP A 42 -82.17 8.74 -64.51
N SER A 43 -83.02 7.75 -64.76
CA SER A 43 -84.39 7.97 -65.22
C SER A 43 -85.32 7.52 -64.10
N CYS A 44 -85.95 8.50 -63.46
CA CYS A 44 -86.98 8.37 -62.45
C CYS A 44 -88.03 7.32 -62.83
N ILE A 45 -87.93 6.15 -62.23
CA ILE A 45 -89.04 5.22 -62.01
C ILE A 45 -88.85 4.75 -60.56
N SER A 46 -89.87 4.99 -59.74
CA SER A 46 -89.97 4.51 -58.36
C SER A 46 -89.53 3.04 -58.24
N ASP A 47 -88.44 2.75 -57.51
CA ASP A 47 -87.96 1.38 -57.26
C ASP A 47 -88.97 0.52 -56.47
N GLU A 48 -90.02 1.11 -55.89
CA GLU A 48 -91.14 0.37 -55.32
C GLU A 48 -92.12 -0.20 -56.38
N ASP A 49 -92.11 0.32 -57.61
CA ASP A 49 -92.97 -0.13 -58.70
C ASP A 49 -92.29 -1.16 -59.61
N ASN A 50 -90.96 -1.29 -59.55
CA ASN A 50 -90.20 -2.21 -60.42
C ASN A 50 -90.32 -3.69 -59.97
N VAL A 51 -90.77 -3.92 -58.74
CA VAL A 51 -90.99 -5.27 -58.19
C VAL A 51 -92.48 -5.63 -58.10
N ARG A 52 -93.37 -4.69 -58.45
CA ARG A 52 -94.82 -4.89 -58.41
C ARG A 52 -95.35 -5.30 -59.77
N LEU A 53 -95.85 -6.52 -59.86
CA LEU A 53 -96.52 -7.00 -61.07
C LEU A 53 -97.96 -6.50 -61.13
N GLN A 54 -98.46 -6.22 -62.34
CA GLN A 54 -99.87 -5.93 -62.54
C GLN A 54 -100.71 -7.12 -62.06
N PHE A 55 -101.91 -6.88 -61.52
CA PHE A 55 -102.72 -7.93 -60.87
C PHE A 55 -102.86 -9.21 -61.71
N PHE A 56 -103.17 -9.07 -63.00
CA PHE A 56 -103.31 -10.19 -63.93
C PHE A 56 -101.98 -10.95 -64.15
N GLN A 57 -100.86 -10.23 -64.23
CA GLN A 57 -99.54 -10.82 -64.37
C GLN A 57 -99.11 -11.54 -63.09
N ALA A 58 -99.30 -10.90 -61.92
CA ALA A 58 -99.03 -11.49 -60.62
C ALA A 58 -99.84 -12.78 -60.39
N SER A 59 -101.14 -12.76 -60.73
CA SER A 59 -101.99 -13.96 -60.61
C SER A 59 -101.58 -15.07 -61.58
N LEU A 60 -101.20 -14.72 -62.83
CA LEU A 60 -100.75 -15.70 -63.81
C LEU A 60 -99.42 -16.35 -63.41
N PHE A 61 -98.47 -15.56 -62.89
CA PHE A 61 -97.22 -16.09 -62.36
C PHE A 61 -97.45 -16.89 -61.06
N ALA A 62 -98.39 -16.48 -60.20
CA ALA A 62 -98.74 -17.25 -59.02
C ALA A 62 -99.34 -18.61 -59.40
N THR A 63 -100.23 -18.69 -60.39
CA THR A 63 -100.77 -19.99 -60.86
C THR A 63 -99.68 -20.86 -61.48
N LEU A 64 -98.75 -20.28 -62.24
CA LEU A 64 -97.61 -21.03 -62.78
C LEU A 64 -96.67 -21.53 -61.66
N MET A 65 -96.45 -20.74 -60.62
CA MET A 65 -95.67 -21.17 -59.45
C MET A 65 -96.40 -22.25 -58.65
N GLU A 66 -97.71 -22.16 -58.51
CA GLU A 66 -98.55 -23.19 -57.89
C GLU A 66 -98.45 -24.50 -58.66
N ASP A 67 -98.61 -24.46 -59.98
CA ASP A 67 -98.42 -25.62 -60.87
C ASP A 67 -97.00 -26.19 -60.70
N ALA A 68 -95.96 -25.36 -60.73
CA ALA A 68 -94.58 -25.81 -60.53
C ALA A 68 -94.34 -26.44 -59.14
N ILE A 69 -94.91 -25.88 -58.08
CA ILE A 69 -94.84 -26.45 -56.72
C ILE A 69 -95.55 -27.81 -56.69
N THR A 70 -96.72 -27.93 -57.33
CA THR A 70 -97.43 -29.21 -57.40
C THR A 70 -96.66 -30.24 -58.21
N GLU A 71 -96.04 -29.87 -59.34
CA GLU A 71 -95.20 -30.74 -60.14
C GLU A 71 -93.96 -31.20 -59.35
N ILE A 72 -93.28 -30.31 -58.64
CA ILE A 72 -92.13 -30.66 -57.79
C ILE A 72 -92.56 -31.61 -56.68
N ARG A 73 -93.75 -31.41 -56.10
CA ARG A 73 -94.28 -32.30 -55.06
C ARG A 73 -94.67 -33.66 -55.64
N LEU A 74 -95.32 -33.71 -56.81
CA LEU A 74 -95.64 -34.95 -57.51
C LEU A 74 -94.37 -35.72 -57.88
N LEU A 75 -93.33 -35.04 -58.36
CA LEU A 75 -92.02 -35.63 -58.60
C LEU A 75 -91.36 -36.15 -57.30
N GLU A 76 -91.77 -35.67 -56.12
CA GLU A 76 -91.26 -36.15 -54.83
C GLU A 76 -91.96 -37.45 -54.44
N GLU A 77 -93.28 -37.43 -54.57
CA GLU A 77 -94.16 -38.52 -54.16
C GLU A 77 -94.07 -39.71 -55.13
N CYS A 78 -93.89 -39.46 -56.43
CA CYS A 78 -93.83 -40.50 -57.47
C CYS A 78 -92.46 -41.19 -57.60
N ASN A 79 -91.39 -40.59 -57.07
CA ASN A 79 -90.03 -41.11 -57.25
C ASN A 79 -89.63 -42.09 -56.14
N ASN A 80 -90.31 -43.24 -56.12
CA ASN A 80 -90.15 -44.26 -55.10
C ASN A 80 -88.73 -44.86 -55.04
N GLU A 81 -88.05 -44.99 -56.19
CA GLU A 81 -86.70 -45.53 -56.26
C GLU A 81 -85.69 -44.64 -55.53
N LEU A 82 -85.71 -43.32 -55.81
CA LEU A 82 -84.83 -42.35 -55.12
C LEU A 82 -85.16 -42.24 -53.62
N ARG A 83 -86.43 -42.37 -53.23
CA ARG A 83 -86.80 -42.43 -51.80
C ARG A 83 -86.24 -43.67 -51.13
N ILE A 84 -86.34 -44.84 -51.76
CA ILE A 84 -85.75 -46.08 -51.24
C ILE A 84 -84.24 -45.92 -51.10
N LEU A 85 -83.57 -45.41 -52.13
CA LEU A 85 -82.12 -45.17 -52.12
C LEU A 85 -81.71 -44.18 -51.01
N LYS A 86 -82.53 -43.14 -50.75
CA LYS A 86 -82.33 -42.18 -49.67
C LYS A 86 -82.49 -42.83 -48.30
N THR A 87 -83.54 -43.63 -48.12
CA THR A 87 -83.73 -44.37 -46.87
C THR A 87 -82.63 -45.39 -46.61
N MET A 88 -82.06 -46.00 -47.65
CA MET A 88 -80.92 -46.91 -47.56
C MET A 88 -79.64 -46.17 -47.15
N THR A 89 -79.35 -45.04 -47.78
CA THR A 89 -78.16 -44.21 -47.46
C THR A 89 -78.25 -43.56 -46.08
N ASP A 90 -79.44 -43.16 -45.66
CA ASP A 90 -79.73 -42.63 -44.32
C ASP A 90 -80.07 -43.72 -43.31
N MET A 91 -80.00 -45.02 -43.65
CA MET A 91 -80.46 -46.10 -42.77
C MET A 91 -79.78 -46.05 -41.40
N HIS A 92 -78.49 -45.77 -41.39
CA HIS A 92 -77.73 -45.56 -40.16
C HIS A 92 -78.28 -44.38 -39.33
N LEU A 93 -78.63 -43.27 -39.99
CA LEU A 93 -79.20 -42.08 -39.35
C LEU A 93 -80.62 -42.35 -38.81
N LEU A 94 -81.42 -43.14 -39.53
CA LEU A 94 -82.77 -43.53 -39.13
C LEU A 94 -82.75 -44.51 -37.95
N ILE A 95 -81.79 -45.44 -37.93
CA ILE A 95 -81.54 -46.34 -36.79
C ILE A 95 -81.16 -45.52 -35.55
N LEU A 96 -80.22 -44.58 -35.67
CA LEU A 96 -79.83 -43.70 -34.57
C LEU A 96 -81.03 -42.90 -34.03
N LYS A 97 -81.89 -42.39 -34.93
CA LYS A 97 -83.12 -41.68 -34.55
C LYS A 97 -84.14 -42.59 -33.84
N LYS A 98 -84.29 -43.84 -34.29
CA LYS A 98 -85.21 -44.82 -33.66
C LYS A 98 -84.79 -45.16 -32.22
N TYR A 99 -83.49 -45.23 -31.95
CA TYR A 99 -82.94 -45.60 -30.64
C TYR A 99 -82.54 -44.40 -29.77
N ASN A 100 -82.95 -43.17 -30.13
CA ASN A 100 -82.64 -41.92 -29.39
C ASN A 100 -81.15 -41.71 -29.08
N VAL A 101 -80.25 -42.19 -29.95
CA VAL A 101 -78.82 -42.00 -29.77
C VAL A 101 -78.46 -40.56 -30.17
N THR A 102 -77.98 -39.77 -29.21
CA THR A 102 -77.61 -38.37 -29.43
C THR A 102 -76.38 -38.30 -30.34
N ARG A 103 -76.47 -37.55 -31.45
CA ARG A 103 -75.31 -37.35 -32.32
C ARG A 103 -74.26 -36.49 -31.62
N PRO A 104 -72.95 -36.75 -31.83
CA PRO A 104 -71.94 -35.76 -31.51
C PRO A 104 -72.23 -34.50 -32.34
N HIS A 105 -72.26 -33.35 -31.67
CA HIS A 105 -72.43 -32.05 -32.31
C HIS A 105 -71.17 -31.79 -33.15
N ASN A 106 -71.26 -32.06 -34.46
CA ASN A 106 -70.20 -31.71 -35.40
C ASN A 106 -70.40 -30.24 -35.80
N PRO A 107 -69.45 -29.34 -35.50
CA PRO A 107 -69.57 -27.91 -35.78
C PRO A 107 -69.33 -27.59 -37.27
N ASP A 108 -68.92 -28.57 -38.07
CA ASP A 108 -68.56 -28.40 -39.47
C ASP A 108 -69.57 -29.11 -40.38
N GLU A 109 -70.35 -28.32 -41.12
CA GLU A 109 -71.37 -28.78 -42.07
C GLU A 109 -70.79 -29.61 -43.23
N LEU A 110 -69.47 -29.57 -43.43
CA LEU A 110 -68.75 -30.28 -44.48
C LEU A 110 -68.06 -31.57 -43.99
N ALA A 111 -68.12 -31.89 -42.70
CA ALA A 111 -67.39 -33.02 -42.10
C ALA A 111 -67.77 -34.40 -42.67
N ASP A 112 -69.02 -34.55 -43.14
CA ASP A 112 -69.54 -35.80 -43.73
C ASP A 112 -69.25 -35.93 -45.24
N ILE A 113 -68.61 -34.91 -45.85
CA ILE A 113 -68.33 -34.84 -47.28
C ILE A 113 -66.86 -35.20 -47.51
N ASP A 114 -66.61 -36.40 -48.03
CA ASP A 114 -65.26 -36.79 -48.45
C ASP A 114 -64.87 -36.07 -49.75
N HIS A 115 -63.95 -35.11 -49.64
CA HIS A 115 -63.42 -34.33 -50.75
C HIS A 115 -62.76 -35.17 -51.86
N LYS A 116 -62.41 -36.43 -51.59
CA LYS A 116 -61.87 -37.37 -52.59
C LYS A 116 -62.94 -38.21 -53.29
N ASN A 117 -64.17 -38.23 -52.75
CA ASN A 117 -65.27 -39.06 -53.22
C ASN A 117 -66.58 -38.27 -53.38
N LEU A 118 -66.53 -37.11 -54.03
CA LEU A 118 -67.71 -36.30 -54.38
C LEU A 118 -68.68 -37.03 -55.34
N GLY A 119 -68.23 -38.12 -55.97
CA GLY A 119 -69.04 -38.93 -56.86
C GLY A 119 -70.01 -39.89 -56.16
N CYS A 120 -69.93 -40.04 -54.84
CA CYS A 120 -70.74 -41.01 -54.11
C CYS A 120 -72.24 -40.67 -54.16
N ASP A 121 -73.07 -41.72 -54.23
CA ASP A 121 -74.52 -41.56 -54.31
C ASP A 121 -75.10 -40.88 -53.08
N LYS A 122 -74.48 -41.06 -51.90
CA LYS A 122 -74.83 -40.37 -50.66
C LYS A 122 -74.73 -38.84 -50.80
N TYR A 123 -73.62 -38.33 -51.34
CA TYR A 123 -73.44 -36.89 -51.53
C TYR A 123 -74.38 -36.33 -52.60
N LYS A 124 -74.47 -37.00 -53.75
CA LYS A 124 -75.37 -36.59 -54.85
C LYS A 124 -76.82 -36.50 -54.37
N LEU A 125 -77.26 -37.46 -53.57
CA LEU A 125 -78.62 -37.51 -53.06
C LEU A 125 -78.87 -36.48 -51.96
N ASN A 126 -77.90 -36.26 -51.05
CA ASN A 126 -77.98 -35.18 -50.06
C ASN A 126 -78.03 -33.80 -50.73
N LYS A 127 -77.18 -33.58 -51.74
CA LYS A 127 -77.17 -32.36 -52.52
C LYS A 127 -78.49 -32.17 -53.26
N LEU A 128 -78.99 -33.20 -53.95
CA LEU A 128 -80.27 -33.14 -54.65
C LEU A 128 -81.42 -32.79 -53.71
N VAL A 129 -81.48 -33.40 -52.51
CA VAL A 129 -82.48 -33.06 -51.50
C VAL A 129 -82.32 -31.62 -51.01
N ALA A 130 -81.10 -31.14 -50.78
CA ALA A 130 -80.84 -29.76 -50.39
C ALA A 130 -81.26 -28.77 -51.49
N ASP A 131 -80.83 -29.01 -52.74
CA ASP A 131 -81.18 -28.19 -53.92
C ASP A 131 -82.70 -28.16 -54.12
N ARG A 132 -83.38 -29.30 -53.95
CA ARG A 132 -84.84 -29.39 -54.02
C ARG A 132 -85.52 -28.59 -52.90
N ASN A 133 -85.05 -28.71 -51.67
CA ASN A 133 -85.62 -27.99 -50.53
C ASN A 133 -85.44 -26.48 -50.71
N ILE A 134 -84.28 -26.05 -51.22
CA ILE A 134 -84.01 -24.64 -51.55
C ILE A 134 -84.98 -24.18 -52.65
N ALA A 135 -85.09 -24.92 -53.75
CA ALA A 135 -86.00 -24.59 -54.85
C ALA A 135 -87.46 -24.50 -54.37
N ASN A 136 -87.92 -25.48 -53.57
CA ASN A 136 -89.27 -25.48 -53.01
C ASN A 136 -89.49 -24.29 -52.06
N THR A 137 -88.50 -23.96 -51.22
CA THR A 137 -88.58 -22.79 -50.33
C THR A 137 -88.65 -21.49 -51.13
N ILE A 138 -87.85 -21.37 -52.20
CA ILE A 138 -87.89 -20.22 -53.11
C ILE A 138 -89.25 -20.14 -53.80
N PHE A 139 -89.75 -21.23 -54.38
CA PHE A 139 -91.04 -21.23 -55.08
C PHE A 139 -92.22 -20.96 -54.15
N VAL A 140 -92.26 -21.57 -52.96
CA VAL A 140 -93.33 -21.31 -51.98
C VAL A 140 -93.28 -19.87 -51.47
N SER A 141 -92.10 -19.35 -51.12
CA SER A 141 -91.98 -17.96 -50.64
C SER A 141 -92.33 -16.95 -51.73
N THR A 142 -91.92 -17.19 -52.98
CA THR A 142 -92.26 -16.33 -54.12
C THR A 142 -93.72 -16.45 -54.53
N TYR A 143 -94.31 -17.63 -54.46
CA TYR A 143 -95.76 -17.82 -54.63
C TYR A 143 -96.55 -17.01 -53.61
N LEU A 144 -96.19 -17.09 -52.32
CA LEU A 144 -96.85 -16.32 -51.26
C LEU A 144 -96.69 -14.81 -51.48
N ASP A 145 -95.50 -14.35 -51.88
CA ASP A 145 -95.25 -12.94 -52.17
C ASP A 145 -96.03 -12.43 -53.39
N LEU A 146 -96.18 -13.25 -54.43
CA LEU A 146 -96.95 -12.91 -55.63
C LEU A 146 -98.45 -12.94 -55.36
N ALA A 147 -98.94 -13.93 -54.62
CA ALA A 147 -100.36 -14.12 -54.32
C ALA A 147 -100.89 -13.05 -53.35
N ILE A 148 -100.11 -12.69 -52.32
CA ILE A 148 -100.54 -11.77 -51.26
C ILE A 148 -100.12 -10.34 -51.58
N TYR A 149 -98.84 -10.13 -51.88
CA TYR A 149 -98.24 -8.80 -51.97
C TYR A 149 -97.99 -8.32 -53.41
N LYS A 150 -98.19 -9.20 -54.41
CA LYS A 150 -97.92 -8.94 -55.84
C LYS A 150 -96.48 -8.51 -56.12
N ARG A 151 -95.55 -9.00 -55.29
CA ARG A 151 -94.12 -8.69 -55.34
C ARG A 151 -93.29 -9.95 -55.53
N PHE A 152 -92.05 -9.81 -55.99
CA PHE A 152 -91.10 -10.92 -56.16
C PHE A 152 -89.73 -10.64 -55.48
N ASP A 153 -89.72 -9.81 -54.43
CA ASP A 153 -88.49 -9.43 -53.72
C ASP A 153 -87.76 -10.62 -53.12
N THR A 154 -88.47 -11.63 -52.62
CA THR A 154 -87.86 -12.87 -52.12
C THR A 154 -87.00 -13.53 -53.18
N LEU A 155 -87.48 -13.66 -54.42
CA LEU A 155 -86.69 -14.24 -55.52
C LEU A 155 -85.43 -13.42 -55.78
N THR A 156 -85.56 -12.10 -55.83
CA THR A 156 -84.46 -11.17 -56.09
C THR A 156 -83.41 -11.24 -54.98
N ASN A 157 -83.84 -11.32 -53.72
CA ASN A 157 -82.96 -11.44 -52.57
C ASN A 157 -82.24 -12.79 -52.52
N TYR A 158 -82.93 -13.89 -52.84
CA TYR A 158 -82.30 -15.21 -52.98
C TYR A 158 -81.27 -15.23 -54.12
N ASN A 159 -81.59 -14.65 -55.27
CA ASN A 159 -80.65 -14.54 -56.39
C ASN A 159 -79.42 -13.70 -56.02
N LYS A 160 -79.60 -12.57 -55.33
CA LYS A 160 -78.49 -11.75 -54.80
C LYS A 160 -77.63 -12.55 -53.83
N SER A 161 -78.25 -13.26 -52.89
CA SER A 161 -77.52 -14.12 -51.94
C SER A 161 -76.72 -15.21 -52.65
N ILE A 162 -77.23 -15.81 -53.73
CA ILE A 162 -76.47 -16.80 -54.51
C ILE A 162 -75.26 -16.15 -55.18
N LEU A 163 -75.45 -15.00 -55.84
CA LEU A 163 -74.35 -14.25 -56.45
C LEU A 163 -73.28 -13.82 -55.42
N ASP A 164 -73.70 -13.38 -54.23
CA ASP A 164 -72.79 -13.02 -53.13
C ASP A 164 -71.99 -14.25 -52.64
N THR A 165 -72.63 -15.42 -52.56
CA THR A 165 -71.89 -16.65 -52.19
C THR A 165 -70.89 -17.08 -53.26
N ASP A 166 -71.21 -16.93 -54.54
CA ASP A 166 -70.31 -17.30 -55.62
C ASP A 166 -69.14 -16.32 -55.75
N THR A 167 -69.37 -15.02 -55.57
CA THR A 167 -68.30 -14.02 -55.48
C THR A 167 -67.39 -14.27 -54.28
N TYR A 168 -67.96 -14.61 -53.11
CA TYR A 168 -67.18 -14.98 -51.94
C TYR A 168 -66.34 -16.25 -52.15
N ARG A 169 -66.89 -17.27 -52.82
CA ARG A 169 -66.14 -18.49 -53.19
C ARG A 169 -64.99 -18.19 -54.15
N ALA A 170 -65.21 -17.32 -55.12
CA ALA A 170 -64.16 -16.88 -56.04
C ALA A 170 -63.03 -16.13 -55.31
N PHE A 171 -63.39 -15.20 -54.41
CA PHE A 171 -62.43 -14.51 -53.55
C PHE A 171 -61.62 -15.50 -52.70
N LEU A 172 -62.29 -16.47 -52.05
CA LEU A 172 -61.62 -17.47 -51.23
C LEU A 172 -60.67 -18.35 -52.06
N ALA A 173 -61.06 -18.72 -53.28
CA ALA A 173 -60.20 -19.47 -54.18
C ALA A 173 -58.92 -18.69 -54.53
N GLU A 174 -59.05 -17.40 -54.86
CA GLU A 174 -57.91 -16.52 -55.13
C GLU A 174 -57.02 -16.34 -53.89
N ASP A 175 -57.60 -16.07 -52.72
CA ASP A 175 -56.84 -15.90 -51.49
C ASP A 175 -56.09 -17.19 -51.09
N THR A 176 -56.73 -18.36 -51.25
CA THR A 176 -56.04 -19.64 -51.01
C THR A 176 -54.89 -19.87 -51.99
N MET A 177 -54.98 -19.40 -53.23
CA MET A 177 -53.89 -19.45 -54.20
C MET A 177 -52.75 -18.51 -53.80
N ASN A 178 -53.08 -17.27 -53.42
CA ASN A 178 -52.12 -16.27 -52.94
C ASN A 178 -51.39 -16.77 -51.69
N ASN A 179 -52.11 -17.36 -50.74
CA ASN A 179 -51.54 -17.94 -49.53
C ASN A 179 -50.64 -19.15 -49.83
N LYS A 180 -50.99 -20.00 -50.81
CA LYS A 180 -50.10 -21.07 -51.28
C LYS A 180 -48.80 -20.51 -51.87
N MET A 181 -48.87 -19.43 -52.64
CA MET A 181 -47.69 -18.78 -53.23
C MET A 181 -46.81 -18.14 -52.15
N LYS A 182 -47.40 -17.35 -51.23
CA LYS A 182 -46.68 -16.78 -50.08
C LYS A 182 -45.99 -17.86 -49.25
N ARG A 183 -46.67 -18.97 -48.97
CA ARG A 183 -46.08 -20.10 -48.24
C ARG A 183 -44.86 -20.70 -48.96
N ARG A 184 -44.92 -20.87 -50.28
CA ARG A 184 -43.77 -21.37 -51.06
C ARG A 184 -42.60 -20.41 -51.00
N GLU A 185 -42.84 -19.10 -51.11
CA GLU A 185 -41.80 -18.09 -51.08
C GLU A 185 -41.15 -18.00 -49.69
N LEU A 186 -41.95 -17.98 -48.62
CA LEU A 186 -41.45 -18.01 -47.25
C LEU A 186 -40.61 -19.27 -46.98
N LEU A 187 -41.05 -20.44 -47.47
CA LEU A 187 -40.26 -21.68 -47.35
C LEU A 187 -38.92 -21.59 -48.10
N LYS A 188 -38.87 -20.90 -49.24
CA LYS A 188 -37.64 -20.66 -49.99
C LYS A 188 -36.70 -19.73 -49.20
N GLN A 189 -37.23 -18.65 -48.64
CA GLN A 189 -36.46 -17.71 -47.80
C GLN A 189 -35.89 -18.40 -46.57
N VAL A 190 -36.69 -19.21 -45.86
CA VAL A 190 -36.22 -19.98 -44.70
C VAL A 190 -35.08 -20.93 -45.08
N ARG A 191 -35.16 -21.58 -46.24
CA ARG A 191 -34.06 -22.45 -46.73
C ARG A 191 -32.80 -21.64 -47.06
N GLN A 192 -32.94 -20.50 -47.70
CA GLN A 192 -31.82 -19.60 -48.01
C GLN A 192 -31.16 -19.09 -46.74
N GLN A 193 -31.93 -18.59 -45.78
CA GLN A 193 -31.43 -18.14 -44.49
C GLN A 193 -30.72 -19.26 -43.73
N ARG A 194 -31.28 -20.47 -43.71
CA ARG A 194 -30.62 -21.63 -43.07
C ARG A 194 -29.26 -21.95 -43.71
N ASN A 195 -29.17 -21.88 -45.03
CA ASN A 195 -27.90 -22.12 -45.73
C ASN A 195 -26.89 -20.99 -45.49
N HIS A 196 -27.36 -19.74 -45.50
CA HIS A 196 -26.52 -18.59 -45.19
C HIS A 196 -25.96 -18.67 -43.76
N ILE A 197 -26.82 -18.92 -42.76
CA ILE A 197 -26.40 -19.10 -41.36
C ILE A 197 -25.36 -20.21 -41.23
N LYS A 198 -25.55 -21.35 -41.92
CA LYS A 198 -24.57 -22.44 -41.91
C LYS A 198 -23.21 -22.02 -42.49
N SER A 199 -23.21 -21.30 -43.61
CA SER A 199 -21.97 -20.80 -44.23
C SER A 199 -21.26 -19.84 -43.30
N VAL A 200 -21.99 -18.85 -42.78
CA VAL A 200 -21.41 -17.85 -41.86
C VAL A 200 -20.87 -18.53 -40.60
N THR A 201 -21.61 -19.49 -40.02
CA THR A 201 -21.14 -20.23 -38.85
C THR A 201 -19.83 -20.96 -39.14
N TYR A 202 -19.74 -21.65 -40.27
CA TYR A 202 -18.52 -22.36 -40.69
C TYR A 202 -17.35 -21.39 -40.90
N ASP A 203 -17.58 -20.28 -41.62
CA ASP A 203 -16.55 -19.27 -41.87
C ASP A 203 -16.08 -18.65 -40.54
N THR A 204 -17.00 -18.35 -39.62
CA THR A 204 -16.66 -17.84 -38.29
C THR A 204 -15.89 -18.85 -37.47
N ASP A 205 -16.28 -20.13 -37.47
CA ASP A 205 -15.57 -21.19 -36.74
C ASP A 205 -14.13 -21.35 -37.27
N GLN A 206 -13.95 -21.28 -38.60
CA GLN A 206 -12.63 -21.31 -39.21
C GLN A 206 -11.77 -20.10 -38.80
N THR A 207 -12.35 -18.90 -38.78
CA THR A 207 -11.61 -17.71 -38.30
C THR A 207 -11.23 -17.83 -36.83
N ILE A 208 -12.11 -18.39 -35.99
CA ILE A 208 -11.83 -18.63 -34.57
C ILE A 208 -10.68 -19.61 -34.41
N GLU A 209 -10.63 -20.68 -35.20
CA GLU A 209 -9.54 -21.66 -35.16
C GLU A 209 -8.19 -21.04 -35.55
N ILE A 210 -8.16 -20.23 -36.62
CA ILE A 210 -6.94 -19.50 -37.04
C ILE A 210 -6.48 -18.55 -35.94
N LEU A 211 -7.40 -17.76 -35.36
CA LEU A 211 -7.08 -16.81 -34.29
C LEU A 211 -6.59 -17.51 -33.02
N LYS A 212 -7.15 -18.68 -32.68
CA LYS A 212 -6.65 -19.51 -31.57
C LYS A 212 -5.22 -19.97 -31.81
N GLY A 213 -4.91 -20.47 -33.01
CA GLY A 213 -3.54 -20.86 -33.36
C GLY A 213 -2.56 -19.68 -33.27
N GLN A 214 -2.94 -18.51 -33.78
CA GLN A 214 -2.12 -17.29 -33.66
C GLN A 214 -1.90 -16.86 -32.21
N LEU A 215 -2.91 -17.00 -31.35
CA LEU A 215 -2.79 -16.71 -29.93
C LEU A 215 -1.84 -17.69 -29.24
N GLU A 216 -1.97 -18.99 -29.49
CA GLU A 216 -1.08 -20.02 -28.96
C GLU A 216 0.37 -19.77 -29.40
N ASP A 217 0.61 -19.51 -30.69
CA ASP A 217 1.93 -19.17 -31.20
C ASP A 217 2.50 -17.90 -30.54
N ALA A 218 1.69 -16.85 -30.38
CA ALA A 218 2.11 -15.63 -29.70
C ALA A 218 2.47 -15.89 -28.23
N THR A 219 1.71 -16.73 -27.52
CA THR A 219 2.02 -17.11 -26.13
C THR A 219 3.33 -17.89 -26.04
N LEU A 220 3.55 -18.88 -26.91
CA LEU A 220 4.79 -19.66 -26.95
C LEU A 220 6.00 -18.78 -27.27
N VAL A 221 5.88 -17.87 -28.23
CA VAL A 221 6.95 -16.92 -28.58
C VAL A 221 7.25 -15.98 -27.40
N SER A 222 6.21 -15.50 -26.71
CA SER A 222 6.37 -14.64 -25.52
C SER A 222 7.10 -15.37 -24.40
N GLU A 223 6.70 -16.62 -24.10
CA GLU A 223 7.35 -17.44 -23.09
C GLU A 223 8.81 -17.74 -23.44
N ALA A 224 9.10 -18.11 -24.68
CA ALA A 224 10.46 -18.37 -25.15
C ALA A 224 11.34 -17.12 -25.03
N ARG A 225 10.80 -15.94 -25.38
CA ARG A 225 11.50 -14.65 -25.21
C ARG A 225 11.73 -14.32 -23.74
N SER A 226 10.75 -14.55 -22.86
CA SER A 226 10.91 -14.32 -21.42
C SER A 226 12.05 -15.17 -20.87
N ARG A 227 12.03 -16.50 -21.13
CA ARG A 227 13.09 -17.42 -20.68
C ARG A 227 14.46 -17.03 -21.23
N TYR A 228 14.53 -16.60 -22.48
CA TYR A 228 15.77 -16.11 -23.08
C TYR A 228 16.30 -14.87 -22.36
N MET A 229 15.44 -13.89 -22.10
CA MET A 229 15.82 -12.66 -21.40
C MET A 229 16.25 -12.93 -19.96
N ASP A 230 15.55 -13.80 -19.24
CA ASP A 230 15.90 -14.19 -17.87
C ASP A 230 17.28 -14.86 -17.83
N ASN A 231 17.52 -15.85 -18.70
CA ASN A 231 18.81 -16.52 -18.81
C ASN A 231 19.94 -15.56 -19.22
N TRP A 232 19.65 -14.64 -20.15
CA TRP A 232 20.61 -13.62 -20.58
C TRP A 232 20.96 -12.68 -19.43
N GLN A 233 19.97 -12.24 -18.65
CA GLN A 233 20.18 -11.39 -17.49
C GLN A 233 21.02 -12.11 -16.42
N VAL A 234 20.68 -13.36 -16.10
CA VAL A 234 21.45 -14.19 -15.15
C VAL A 234 22.90 -14.33 -15.59
N ALA A 235 23.14 -14.74 -16.84
CA ALA A 235 24.50 -14.89 -17.38
C ALA A 235 25.29 -13.57 -17.34
N ARG A 236 24.63 -12.44 -17.63
CA ARG A 236 25.25 -11.11 -17.55
C ARG A 236 25.58 -10.72 -16.11
N THR A 237 24.70 -11.00 -15.15
CA THR A 237 24.96 -10.73 -13.73
C THR A 237 26.09 -11.60 -13.19
N GLU A 238 26.14 -12.88 -13.57
CA GLU A 238 27.21 -13.80 -13.20
C GLU A 238 28.56 -13.33 -13.77
N GLN A 239 28.60 -12.97 -15.06
CA GLN A 239 29.79 -12.41 -15.70
C GLN A 239 30.27 -11.13 -15.00
N ASN A 240 29.35 -10.21 -14.67
CA ASN A 240 29.71 -8.98 -13.98
C ASN A 240 30.25 -9.26 -12.57
N THR A 241 29.61 -10.16 -11.83
CA THR A 241 30.05 -10.56 -10.48
C THR A 241 31.46 -11.14 -10.54
N GLN A 242 31.70 -12.10 -11.45
CA GLN A 242 33.04 -12.67 -11.64
C GLN A 242 34.07 -11.61 -12.03
N THR A 243 33.71 -10.67 -12.91
CA THR A 243 34.62 -9.58 -13.33
C THR A 243 34.96 -8.65 -12.17
N ILE A 244 34.01 -8.40 -11.27
CA ILE A 244 34.23 -7.62 -10.05
C ILE A 244 35.15 -8.40 -9.13
N ASP A 245 34.85 -9.66 -8.85
CA ASP A 245 35.65 -10.54 -7.99
C ASP A 245 37.10 -10.64 -8.48
N ASP A 246 37.32 -10.83 -9.79
CA ASP A 246 38.66 -10.90 -10.39
C ASP A 246 39.44 -9.58 -10.22
N LYS A 247 38.75 -8.44 -10.37
CA LYS A 247 39.35 -7.11 -10.19
C LYS A 247 39.63 -6.78 -8.73
N GLU A 248 38.77 -7.22 -7.82
CA GLU A 248 38.86 -6.96 -6.39
C GLU A 248 39.81 -7.93 -5.67
N ALA A 249 40.03 -9.14 -6.21
CA ALA A 249 40.89 -10.16 -5.60
C ALA A 249 42.33 -9.67 -5.36
N GLY A 250 42.93 -9.00 -6.35
CA GLY A 250 44.29 -8.44 -6.25
C GLY A 250 44.41 -7.40 -5.13
N PRO A 251 43.66 -6.28 -5.18
CA PRO A 251 43.63 -5.29 -4.12
C PRO A 251 43.25 -5.86 -2.76
N SER A 252 42.28 -6.77 -2.69
CA SER A 252 41.87 -7.41 -1.43
C SER A 252 43.00 -8.22 -0.79
N GLN A 253 43.78 -8.94 -1.59
CA GLN A 253 44.95 -9.68 -1.10
C GLN A 253 46.05 -8.73 -0.61
N ILE A 254 46.27 -7.61 -1.31
CA ILE A 254 47.23 -6.57 -0.90
C ILE A 254 46.79 -5.92 0.42
N ILE A 255 45.51 -5.55 0.56
CA ILE A 255 44.95 -5.00 1.79
C ILE A 255 45.12 -5.99 2.94
N LYS A 256 44.82 -7.27 2.72
CA LYS A 256 45.00 -8.33 3.72
C LYS A 256 46.46 -8.47 4.15
N TYR A 257 47.39 -8.42 3.21
CA TYR A 257 48.84 -8.45 3.48
C TYR A 257 49.26 -7.28 4.37
N TYR A 258 48.92 -6.04 3.99
CA TYR A 258 49.29 -4.86 4.77
C TYR A 258 48.62 -4.81 6.14
N ARG A 259 47.38 -5.32 6.26
CA ARG A 259 46.70 -5.45 7.55
C ARG A 259 47.46 -6.39 8.50
N GLN A 260 47.86 -7.56 8.01
CA GLN A 260 48.67 -8.50 8.82
C GLN A 260 50.02 -7.90 9.21
N ARG A 261 50.66 -7.17 8.29
CA ARG A 261 51.93 -6.50 8.57
C ARG A 261 51.77 -5.40 9.62
N HIS A 262 50.74 -4.56 9.50
CA HIS A 262 50.41 -3.54 10.49
C HIS A 262 50.14 -4.15 11.87
N ASP A 263 49.35 -5.23 11.94
CA ASP A 263 49.06 -5.92 13.20
C ASP A 263 50.31 -6.56 13.83
N HIS A 264 51.32 -6.90 13.03
CA HIS A 264 52.61 -7.37 13.52
C HIS A 264 53.47 -6.21 14.03
N GLU A 265 53.57 -5.12 13.26
CA GLU A 265 54.31 -3.91 13.66
C GLU A 265 53.74 -3.31 14.95
N ALA A 266 52.42 -3.25 15.10
CA ALA A 266 51.76 -2.78 16.32
C ALA A 266 52.12 -3.64 17.55
N ARG A 267 52.18 -4.97 17.39
CA ARG A 267 52.61 -5.88 18.45
C ARG A 267 54.06 -5.66 18.83
N VAL A 268 54.97 -5.64 17.86
CA VAL A 268 56.41 -5.39 18.10
C VAL A 268 56.62 -4.03 18.75
N HIS A 269 55.91 -3.00 18.32
CA HIS A 269 55.97 -1.67 18.92
C HIS A 269 55.55 -1.69 20.39
N SER A 270 54.44 -2.37 20.73
CA SER A 270 54.00 -2.50 22.12
C SER A 270 55.02 -3.24 23.00
N GLU A 271 55.70 -4.27 22.46
CA GLU A 271 56.76 -4.97 23.19
C GLU A 271 57.98 -4.07 23.42
N ILE A 272 58.40 -3.30 22.42
CA ILE A 272 59.48 -2.32 22.55
C ILE A 272 59.12 -1.25 23.59
N GLU A 273 57.89 -0.75 23.57
CA GLU A 273 57.40 0.23 24.54
C GLU A 273 57.42 -0.34 25.97
N ILE A 274 56.99 -1.59 26.16
CA ILE A 274 57.09 -2.26 27.47
C ILE A 274 58.54 -2.38 27.92
N LEU A 275 59.45 -2.85 27.05
CA LEU A 275 60.87 -3.02 27.39
C LEU A 275 61.55 -1.68 27.71
N THR A 276 61.26 -0.64 26.94
CA THR A 276 61.79 0.70 27.20
C THR A 276 61.26 1.26 28.51
N ASN A 277 59.97 1.07 28.82
CA ASN A 277 59.40 1.46 30.11
C ASN A 277 60.03 0.70 31.29
N ILE A 278 60.28 -0.61 31.15
CA ILE A 278 61.03 -1.38 32.16
C ILE A 278 62.42 -0.76 32.37
N ARG A 279 63.14 -0.47 31.29
CA ARG A 279 64.48 0.11 31.40
C ARG A 279 64.49 1.50 32.03
N ILE A 280 63.51 2.34 31.70
CA ILE A 280 63.33 3.66 32.34
C ILE A 280 63.11 3.48 33.83
N ASN A 281 62.21 2.57 34.24
CA ASN A 281 61.94 2.31 35.65
C ASN A 281 63.17 1.79 36.38
N GLU A 282 63.94 0.86 35.80
CA GLU A 282 65.21 0.39 36.38
C GLU A 282 66.18 1.54 36.63
N THR A 283 66.34 2.45 35.66
CA THR A 283 67.22 3.61 35.82
C THR A 283 66.72 4.59 36.87
N LEU A 284 65.40 4.78 36.97
CA LEU A 284 64.79 5.63 38.01
C LEU A 284 65.02 5.01 39.40
N GLU A 285 64.87 3.70 39.54
CA GLU A 285 65.17 3.00 40.79
C GLU A 285 66.66 3.12 41.17
N GLU A 286 67.58 3.02 40.20
CA GLU A 286 69.00 3.25 40.44
C GLU A 286 69.28 4.68 40.91
N VAL A 287 68.67 5.68 40.26
CA VAL A 287 68.78 7.08 40.67
C VAL A 287 68.22 7.27 42.09
N GLU A 288 67.08 6.69 42.41
CA GLU A 288 66.49 6.76 43.74
C GLU A 288 67.37 6.08 44.80
N LYS A 289 67.99 4.93 44.47
CA LYS A 289 68.99 4.28 45.34
C LYS A 289 70.18 5.19 45.60
N TRP A 290 70.71 5.85 44.57
CA TRP A 290 71.84 6.79 44.71
C TRP A 290 71.46 8.05 45.49
N MET A 291 70.27 8.58 45.28
CA MET A 291 69.73 9.73 46.02
C MET A 291 69.60 9.39 47.51
N ASN A 292 68.97 8.26 47.83
CA ASN A 292 68.86 7.76 49.21
C ASN A 292 70.23 7.51 49.86
N LYS A 293 71.22 7.04 49.09
CA LYS A 293 72.60 6.87 49.58
C LYS A 293 73.25 8.23 49.87
N TYR A 294 73.10 9.19 48.97
CA TYR A 294 73.66 10.52 49.13
C TYR A 294 73.05 11.24 50.34
N ASP A 295 71.73 11.17 50.52
CA ASP A 295 71.04 11.73 51.69
C ASP A 295 71.57 11.12 52.99
N LYS A 296 71.70 9.79 53.07
CA LYS A 296 72.32 9.11 54.23
C LYS A 296 73.77 9.50 54.47
N ASP A 297 74.56 9.63 53.41
CA ASP A 297 75.97 10.03 53.51
C ASP A 297 76.07 11.49 54.00
N ILE A 298 75.20 12.39 53.53
CA ILE A 298 75.09 13.78 53.99
C ILE A 298 74.65 13.85 55.45
N GLU A 299 73.61 13.12 55.85
CA GLU A 299 73.16 13.04 57.25
C GLU A 299 74.29 12.52 58.16
N SER A 300 75.04 11.51 57.72
CA SER A 300 76.20 10.97 58.44
C SER A 300 77.34 11.98 58.58
N ILE A 301 77.62 12.74 57.53
CA ILE A 301 78.62 13.82 57.56
C ILE A 301 78.16 14.96 58.47
N ASP A 302 76.91 15.40 58.36
CA ASP A 302 76.37 16.47 59.20
C ASP A 302 76.39 16.08 60.68
N LEU A 303 76.01 14.84 61.00
CA LEU A 303 76.12 14.30 62.35
C LEU A 303 77.57 14.32 62.87
N LYS A 304 78.55 13.94 62.04
CA LYS A 304 79.98 14.04 62.40
C LYS A 304 80.41 15.49 62.63
N ILE A 305 79.95 16.43 61.80
CA ILE A 305 80.23 17.86 61.97
C ILE A 305 79.64 18.36 63.29
N GLN A 306 78.38 18.01 63.60
CA GLN A 306 77.73 18.38 64.85
C GLN A 306 78.48 17.82 66.07
N LEU A 307 78.88 16.54 66.04
CA LEU A 307 79.69 15.94 67.10
C LEU A 307 81.02 16.67 67.29
N LYS A 308 81.73 16.98 66.20
CA LYS A 308 83.00 17.73 66.25
C LYS A 308 82.83 19.16 66.73
N LYS A 309 81.75 19.83 66.35
CA LYS A 309 81.40 21.16 66.83
C LYS A 309 81.10 21.15 68.33
N ASN A 310 80.39 20.13 68.83
CA ASN A 310 80.11 19.96 70.24
C ASN A 310 81.40 19.68 71.04
N ASP A 311 82.27 18.80 70.53
CA ASP A 311 83.58 18.52 71.13
C ASP A 311 84.45 19.80 71.19
N TYR A 312 84.49 20.58 70.10
CA TYR A 312 85.18 21.87 70.07
C TYR A 312 84.61 22.87 71.08
N ASN A 313 83.28 23.00 71.18
CA ASN A 313 82.63 23.86 72.16
C ASN A 313 82.93 23.42 73.60
N SER A 314 82.96 22.10 73.86
CA SER A 314 83.34 21.54 75.16
C SER A 314 84.80 21.87 75.51
N GLN A 315 85.70 21.78 74.53
CA GLN A 315 87.10 22.20 74.71
C GLN A 315 87.23 23.71 74.96
N ILE A 316 86.46 24.56 74.26
CA ILE A 316 86.42 26.00 74.53
C ILE A 316 85.92 26.26 75.95
N ALA A 317 84.82 25.63 76.37
CA ALA A 317 84.27 25.81 77.70
C ALA A 317 85.30 25.44 78.78
N LYS A 318 85.99 24.30 78.62
CA LYS A 318 87.11 23.90 79.49
C LYS A 318 88.24 24.93 79.48
N ARG A 319 88.61 25.47 78.31
CA ARG A 319 89.64 26.51 78.21
C ARG A 319 89.24 27.78 78.96
N ILE A 320 88.00 28.25 78.80
CA ILE A 320 87.46 29.42 79.50
C ILE A 320 87.47 29.19 81.01
N GLU A 321 86.98 28.03 81.46
CA GLU A 321 87.00 27.66 82.88
C GLU A 321 88.42 27.68 83.47
N MET A 322 89.40 27.14 82.74
CA MET A 322 90.81 27.19 83.15
C MET A 322 91.37 28.61 83.13
N GLU A 323 91.00 29.47 82.17
CA GLU A 323 91.39 30.87 82.12
C GLU A 323 90.82 31.67 83.29
N GLU A 324 89.53 31.47 83.63
CA GLU A 324 88.91 32.09 84.81
C GLU A 324 89.58 31.63 86.10
N LEU A 325 89.99 30.36 86.19
CA LEU A 325 90.71 29.81 87.34
C LEU A 325 92.11 30.43 87.46
N TYR A 326 92.83 30.58 86.33
CA TYR A 326 94.11 31.29 86.31
C TYR A 326 93.97 32.77 86.65
N GLU A 327 92.94 33.45 86.17
CA GLU A 327 92.68 34.86 86.50
C GLU A 327 92.39 35.04 88.00
N LYS A 328 91.57 34.15 88.59
CA LYS A 328 91.36 34.11 90.05
C LYS A 328 92.67 33.90 90.80
N HIS A 329 93.49 32.93 90.39
CA HIS A 329 94.80 32.68 90.99
C HIS A 329 95.76 33.87 90.83
N ASP A 330 95.75 34.58 89.69
CA ASP A 330 96.61 35.75 89.44
C ASP A 330 96.18 36.95 90.30
N ILE A 331 94.87 37.15 90.51
CA ILE A 331 94.36 38.14 91.46
C ILE A 331 94.80 37.80 92.88
N GLU A 332 94.62 36.55 93.32
CA GLU A 332 95.07 36.09 94.65
C GLU A 332 96.59 36.26 94.83
N MET A 333 97.38 35.95 93.80
CA MET A 333 98.84 36.18 93.80
C MET A 333 99.19 37.67 93.90
N LYS A 334 98.53 38.53 93.12
CA LYS A 334 98.76 39.98 93.16
C LYS A 334 98.38 40.58 94.50
N ASP A 335 97.28 40.14 95.10
CA ASP A 335 96.86 40.59 96.42
C ASP A 335 97.83 40.11 97.51
N TRP A 336 98.35 38.88 97.40
CA TRP A 336 99.42 38.38 98.28
C TRP A 336 100.71 39.19 98.13
N VAL A 337 101.13 39.50 96.90
CA VAL A 337 102.31 40.34 96.63
C VAL A 337 102.09 41.74 97.19
N LYS A 338 100.95 42.38 96.93
CA LYS A 338 100.62 43.72 97.48
C LYS A 338 100.66 43.73 99.00
N PHE A 339 100.02 42.75 99.64
CA PHE A 339 100.04 42.59 101.09
C PHE A 339 101.47 42.48 101.65
N THR A 340 102.34 41.71 100.99
CA THR A 340 103.75 41.57 101.41
C THR A 340 104.56 42.84 101.15
N THR A 341 104.36 43.52 100.02
CA THR A 341 105.05 44.78 99.71
C THR A 341 104.62 45.92 100.63
N ASP A 342 103.32 46.07 100.90
CA ASP A 342 102.80 47.11 101.80
C ASP A 342 103.33 46.91 103.22
N ARG A 343 103.38 45.66 103.67
CA ARG A 343 103.98 45.28 104.96
C ARG A 343 105.47 45.61 105.04
N GLU A 344 106.23 45.43 103.96
CA GLU A 344 107.66 45.76 103.93
C GLU A 344 107.90 47.27 103.83
N ILE A 345 107.08 48.01 103.08
CA ILE A 345 107.11 49.48 103.01
C ILE A 345 106.85 50.08 104.39
N GLU A 346 105.85 49.56 105.12
CA GLU A 346 105.50 50.04 106.45
C GLU A 346 106.59 49.72 107.49
N ARG A 347 107.27 48.59 107.34
CA ARG A 347 108.46 48.24 108.14
C ARG A 347 109.61 49.22 107.87
N LEU A 348 109.93 49.49 106.60
CA LEU A 348 110.98 50.42 106.20
C LEU A 348 110.69 51.86 106.64
N TYR A 349 109.42 52.29 106.60
CA TYR A 349 109.00 53.61 107.09
C TYR A 349 109.24 53.75 108.60
N ARG A 350 108.84 52.76 109.41
CA ARG A 350 109.13 52.75 110.87
C ARG A 350 110.63 52.79 111.16
N LEU A 351 111.43 52.08 110.36
CA LEU A 351 112.90 52.05 110.50
C LEU A 351 113.52 53.42 110.19
N LYS A 352 113.10 54.06 109.09
CA LYS A 352 113.51 55.44 108.72
C LYS A 352 113.10 56.48 109.78
N MET A 353 111.91 56.37 110.34
CA MET A 353 111.43 57.31 111.36
C MET A 353 112.26 57.22 112.66
N ASN A 354 112.57 56.00 113.12
CA ASN A 354 113.41 55.79 114.29
C ASN A 354 114.86 56.27 114.07
N THR A 355 115.43 56.01 112.90
CA THR A 355 116.80 56.48 112.57
C THR A 355 116.89 57.99 112.45
N ALA A 356 115.91 58.65 111.84
CA ALA A 356 115.83 60.11 111.79
C ALA A 356 115.72 60.73 113.20
N ALA A 357 114.90 60.15 114.08
CA ALA A 357 114.77 60.61 115.47
C ALA A 357 116.10 60.50 116.25
N ILE A 358 116.87 59.43 116.04
CA ILE A 358 118.19 59.24 116.66
C ILE A 358 119.21 60.28 116.17
N VAL A 359 119.22 60.60 114.86
CA VAL A 359 120.15 61.59 114.28
C VAL A 359 119.85 63.01 114.80
N VAL A 360 118.58 63.38 114.92
CA VAL A 360 118.18 64.69 115.49
C VAL A 360 118.55 64.78 116.97
N GLN A 361 118.36 63.71 117.75
CA GLN A 361 118.80 63.68 119.16
C GLN A 361 120.32 63.76 119.32
N ALA A 362 121.09 63.14 118.42
CA ALA A 362 122.55 63.21 118.42
C ALA A 362 123.06 64.61 118.02
N TRP A 363 122.41 65.27 117.06
CA TRP A 363 122.76 66.62 116.60
C TRP A 363 122.52 67.68 117.69
N TRP A 364 121.38 67.63 118.38
CA TRP A 364 121.05 68.59 119.45
C TRP A 364 121.98 68.45 120.67
N ARG A 365 122.36 67.21 121.04
CA ARG A 365 123.33 66.97 122.11
C ARG A 365 124.73 67.47 121.77
N GLY A 366 125.15 67.38 120.50
CA GLY A 366 126.44 67.87 120.03
C GLY A 366 126.54 69.40 119.92
N LEU A 367 125.41 70.10 119.77
CA LEU A 367 125.34 71.55 119.72
C LEU A 367 125.48 72.18 121.13
N LEU A 368 124.86 71.56 122.14
CA LEU A 368 124.94 71.99 123.55
C LEU A 368 126.37 71.99 124.11
N VAL A 369 127.25 71.11 123.62
CA VAL A 369 128.63 70.98 124.12
C VAL A 369 129.58 72.05 123.54
N ARG A 370 129.28 72.62 122.36
CA ARG A 370 130.23 73.51 121.64
C ARG A 370 130.00 75.01 121.84
N LEU A 371 128.83 75.42 122.32
CA LEU A 371 128.44 76.84 122.47
C LEU A 371 128.47 77.35 123.92
N GLU A 372 129.03 76.59 124.86
CA GLU A 372 129.25 76.96 126.27
C GLU A 372 128.03 77.60 126.99
N LEU A 373 126.82 77.22 126.57
CA LEU A 373 125.55 77.63 127.16
C LEU A 373 124.91 76.40 127.83
N GLY A 374 125.09 76.31 129.15
CA GLY A 374 124.69 75.15 129.96
C GLY A 374 125.67 74.90 131.11
N PRO A 375 125.37 73.98 132.04
CA PRO A 375 125.90 73.98 133.41
C PRO A 375 127.35 73.45 133.55
N PHE A 376 128.29 73.86 132.68
CA PHE A 376 129.67 73.38 132.66
C PHE A 376 130.71 74.49 132.36
N LYS A 377 130.63 75.65 133.02
CA LYS A 377 131.73 76.66 133.01
C LYS A 377 132.55 76.60 134.32
N PRO A 378 133.89 76.50 134.27
CA PRO A 378 134.72 76.10 135.42
C PRO A 378 134.99 77.24 136.41
N SER A 379 134.68 77.00 137.70
CA SER A 379 135.11 77.81 138.84
C SER A 379 135.91 76.97 139.84
N LYS A 380 136.90 77.62 140.49
CA LYS A 380 138.04 77.05 141.21
C LYS A 380 137.72 76.60 142.65
N ARG A 381 138.32 75.45 143.03
CA ARG A 381 138.77 74.98 144.38
C ARG A 381 137.66 74.64 145.39
N LYS A 382 137.71 73.57 146.20
CA LYS A 382 138.80 72.82 146.88
C LYS A 382 138.18 71.55 147.52
N GLY A 383 138.94 70.46 147.65
CA GLY A 383 138.73 69.49 148.75
C GLY A 383 138.49 68.01 148.40
N LYS A 384 139.57 67.22 148.52
CA LYS A 384 139.72 65.83 149.05
C LYS A 384 138.50 65.16 149.76
N PRO A 385 138.55 63.84 150.10
CA PRO A 385 139.28 62.68 149.52
C PRO A 385 138.48 61.34 149.53
N ALA A 386 139.14 60.27 149.07
CA ALA A 386 139.12 58.89 149.63
C ALA A 386 138.02 57.87 149.24
N ASP A 387 138.54 56.72 148.79
CA ASP A 387 138.21 55.33 149.15
C ASP A 387 136.98 54.58 148.60
N LYS A 388 137.34 53.53 147.83
CA LYS A 388 136.99 52.10 147.99
C LYS A 388 135.53 51.60 147.84
N LYS A 389 135.46 50.63 146.92
CA LYS A 389 134.99 49.22 147.07
C LYS A 389 133.54 48.85 146.71
N LYS A 390 133.50 47.63 146.10
CA LYS A 390 132.47 46.56 146.12
C LYS A 390 131.32 46.72 145.11
N LYS A 391 130.80 45.67 144.46
CA LYS A 391 131.09 44.22 144.37
C LYS A 391 130.17 43.66 143.28
N LYS A 392 130.67 42.67 142.53
CA LYS A 392 129.96 41.70 141.66
C LYS A 392 129.21 42.23 140.45
#